data_AF-A0A3P6FDL0-F1
#
_entry.id   AF-A0A3P6FDL0-F1
#
_cell.length_a   1.000
_cell.length_b   1.000
_cell.length_c   1.000
_cell.angle_alpha   90.00
_cell.angle_beta   90.00
_cell.angle_gamma   90.00
#
_symmetry.space_group_name_H-M   'P 1'
#
loop_
_entity.id
_entity.type
_entity.pdbx_description
1 polymer ?
#
loop_
_entity_poly.entity_id
_entity_poly.type
_entity_poly.pdbx_seq_one_letter_code
_entity_poly.pdbx_strand_id
1 'polypeptide(L)'
;MKADQSTLNRLDAPTKAPNSVKKSEHFVSLIVSSYPLYDAAETMYAIGASISKAMGGTIGIIYNLLCKAAYAELKKANIDEEVTPRDWSEALKASIASVRKYGGATEGYRTMLDALIPASQVLEENLSAGVDPVTAFSVSAAAATKGAKSTIQMQAQAGRSSYVSAENLATVPDPGAMAAAVWYRAAARAVRKKQHLKPYGMVRLVAFFYA
;
A
#
# COMPACT_ATOMS: atom_id res chain seq x y z
N MET A 1 10.50 -15.23 15.09
CA MET A 1 9.86 -16.17 14.13
C MET A 1 9.90 -15.59 12.74
N LYS A 2 10.84 -16.06 11.90
CA LYS A 2 10.95 -15.68 10.49
C LYS A 2 9.83 -16.39 9.72
N ALA A 3 9.01 -15.63 8.97
CA ALA A 3 8.08 -16.25 8.03
C ALA A 3 8.90 -16.96 6.95
N ASP A 4 8.56 -18.23 6.73
CA ASP A 4 9.26 -19.16 5.86
C ASP A 4 9.15 -18.72 4.39
N GLN A 5 10.31 -18.49 3.77
CA GLN A 5 10.48 -18.18 2.35
C GLN A 5 9.88 -19.29 1.45
N SER A 6 9.72 -20.50 1.97
CA SER A 6 9.12 -21.65 1.26
C SER A 6 7.63 -21.46 0.96
N THR A 7 6.89 -20.73 1.80
CA THR A 7 5.45 -20.52 1.62
C THR A 7 5.15 -19.56 0.47
N LEU A 8 6.02 -18.59 0.22
CA LEU A 8 5.91 -17.67 -0.93
C LEU A 8 6.28 -18.36 -2.25
N ASN A 9 7.28 -19.26 -2.22
CA ASN A 9 7.71 -20.01 -3.40
C ASN A 9 6.68 -21.07 -3.86
N ARG A 10 5.73 -21.47 -3.01
CA ARG A 10 4.68 -22.46 -3.35
C ARG A 10 3.51 -21.88 -4.16
N LEU A 11 3.37 -20.55 -4.21
CA LEU A 11 2.41 -19.89 -5.10
C LEU A 11 2.98 -19.61 -6.50
N ASP A 12 4.28 -19.90 -6.71
CA ASP A 12 5.03 -19.72 -7.96
C ASP A 12 5.48 -21.08 -8.55
N ALA A 13 4.55 -22.03 -8.74
CA ALA A 13 4.81 -23.18 -9.62
C ALA A 13 4.79 -22.72 -11.10
N PRO A 14 5.62 -23.30 -11.98
CA PRO A 14 6.45 -22.53 -12.89
C PRO A 14 5.78 -22.20 -14.22
N THR A 15 5.71 -20.90 -14.53
CA THR A 15 5.76 -20.40 -15.91
C THR A 15 6.74 -19.22 -15.99
N LYS A 16 8.03 -19.46 -15.73
CA LYS A 16 9.07 -18.43 -15.93
C LYS A 16 10.24 -18.96 -16.72
N ALA A 17 10.25 -18.61 -18.01
CA ALA A 17 11.48 -18.42 -18.75
C ALA A 17 12.33 -17.35 -18.01
N PRO A 18 13.64 -17.57 -17.79
CA PRO A 18 14.51 -16.75 -16.93
C PRO A 18 14.63 -15.27 -17.33
N ASN A 19 14.18 -14.89 -18.53
CA ASN A 19 14.19 -13.51 -19.04
C ASN A 19 12.94 -12.67 -18.67
N SER A 20 11.91 -13.28 -18.07
CA SER A 20 10.63 -12.60 -17.76
C SER A 20 10.71 -11.69 -16.53
N VAL A 21 11.39 -12.14 -15.46
CA VAL A 21 11.53 -11.38 -14.20
C VAL A 21 12.38 -10.12 -14.41
N LYS A 22 13.53 -10.24 -15.08
CA LYS A 22 14.40 -9.08 -15.38
C LYS A 22 13.72 -8.05 -16.29
N LYS A 23 12.90 -8.50 -17.26
CA LYS A 23 12.08 -7.60 -18.07
C LYS A 23 11.03 -6.86 -17.24
N SER A 24 10.38 -7.54 -16.29
CA SER A 24 9.41 -6.91 -15.40
C SER A 24 10.03 -5.89 -14.43
N GLU A 25 11.23 -6.17 -13.88
CA GLU A 25 11.96 -5.22 -13.02
C GLU A 25 12.41 -3.98 -13.78
N HIS A 26 12.95 -4.16 -14.99
CA HIS A 26 13.35 -3.05 -15.85
C HIS A 26 12.16 -2.18 -16.28
N PHE A 27 11.02 -2.80 -16.60
CA PHE A 27 9.80 -2.08 -16.96
C PHE A 27 9.23 -1.28 -15.77
N VAL A 28 9.21 -1.86 -14.56
CA VAL A 28 8.83 -1.15 -13.34
C VAL A 28 9.79 0.02 -13.07
N SER A 29 11.11 -0.19 -13.24
CA SER A 29 12.09 0.88 -13.07
C SER A 29 11.88 2.03 -14.05
N LEU A 30 11.57 1.75 -15.32
CA LEU A 30 11.31 2.77 -16.34
C LEU A 30 10.03 3.57 -16.04
N ILE A 31 8.97 2.90 -15.59
CA ILE A 31 7.71 3.57 -15.21
C ILE A 31 7.93 4.46 -13.98
N VAL A 32 8.59 3.95 -12.94
CA VAL A 32 8.82 4.72 -11.70
C VAL A 32 9.69 5.95 -11.97
N SER A 33 10.68 5.86 -12.86
CA SER A 33 11.51 7.00 -13.27
C SER A 33 10.73 8.12 -13.99
N SER A 34 9.52 7.82 -14.49
CA SER A 34 8.65 8.80 -15.14
C SER A 34 7.67 9.50 -14.20
N TYR A 35 7.60 9.09 -12.93
CA TYR A 35 6.64 9.64 -11.98
C TYR A 35 7.08 11.02 -11.47
N PRO A 36 6.14 11.95 -11.24
CA PRO A 36 6.44 13.26 -10.68
C PRO A 36 6.69 13.17 -9.17
N LEU A 37 7.79 12.52 -8.77
CA LEU A 37 8.13 12.20 -7.37
C LEU A 37 8.31 13.42 -6.45
N TYR A 38 8.34 14.63 -7.01
CA TYR A 38 8.37 15.90 -6.30
C TYR A 38 6.98 16.36 -5.82
N ASP A 39 5.91 15.81 -6.39
CA ASP A 39 4.52 16.13 -6.04
C ASP A 39 3.80 14.83 -5.64
N ALA A 40 3.43 14.75 -4.37
CA ALA A 40 2.79 13.56 -3.81
C ALA A 40 1.42 13.27 -4.45
N ALA A 41 0.64 14.31 -4.72
CA ALA A 41 -0.67 14.15 -5.34
C ALA A 41 -0.50 13.65 -6.77
N GLU A 42 0.30 14.33 -7.59
CA GLU A 42 0.52 13.93 -8.99
C GLU A 42 1.17 12.54 -9.08
N THR A 43 2.02 12.17 -8.10
CA THR A 43 2.56 10.80 -7.99
C THR A 43 1.44 9.79 -7.76
N MET A 44 0.49 10.06 -6.85
CA MET A 44 -0.66 9.18 -6.63
C MET A 44 -1.53 9.05 -7.88
N TYR A 45 -1.74 10.15 -8.62
CA TYR A 45 -2.45 10.12 -9.89
C TYR A 45 -1.73 9.23 -10.93
N ALA A 46 -0.42 9.40 -11.10
CA ALA A 46 0.40 8.62 -12.02
C ALA A 46 0.41 7.12 -11.68
N ILE A 47 0.47 6.77 -10.39
CA ILE A 47 0.33 5.39 -9.91
C ILE A 47 -1.05 4.82 -10.30
N GLY A 48 -2.14 5.55 -10.01
CA GLY A 48 -3.49 5.12 -10.34
C GLY A 48 -3.70 4.90 -11.84
N ALA A 49 -3.19 5.81 -12.68
CA ALA A 49 -3.22 5.69 -14.14
C ALA A 49 -2.44 4.46 -14.63
N SER A 50 -1.25 4.22 -14.06
CA SER A 50 -0.42 3.07 -14.39
C SER A 50 -1.09 1.75 -14.00
N ILE A 51 -1.70 1.68 -12.80
CA ILE A 51 -2.47 0.52 -12.35
C ILE A 51 -3.66 0.28 -13.28
N SER A 52 -4.41 1.31 -13.64
CA SER A 52 -5.57 1.18 -14.52
C SER A 52 -5.20 0.68 -15.92
N LYS A 53 -3.98 0.99 -16.40
CA LYS A 53 -3.48 0.52 -17.70
C LYS A 53 -2.92 -0.90 -17.64
N ALA A 54 -2.25 -1.25 -16.55
CA ALA A 54 -1.58 -2.54 -16.39
C ALA A 54 -2.50 -3.64 -15.86
N MET A 55 -3.50 -3.29 -15.04
CA MET A 55 -4.42 -4.23 -14.39
C MET A 55 -5.81 -4.15 -15.03
N GLY A 56 -6.26 -5.27 -15.61
CA GLY A 56 -7.63 -5.41 -16.07
C GLY A 56 -8.63 -5.76 -14.95
N GLY A 57 -9.91 -5.64 -15.27
CA GLY A 57 -11.02 -6.06 -14.40
C GLY A 57 -11.27 -5.15 -13.19
N THR A 58 -12.15 -5.60 -12.29
CA THR A 58 -12.65 -4.82 -11.15
C THR A 58 -11.51 -4.34 -10.23
N ILE A 59 -10.46 -5.13 -10.06
CA ILE A 59 -9.36 -4.80 -9.15
C ILE A 59 -8.56 -3.57 -9.62
N GLY A 60 -8.34 -3.40 -10.93
CA GLY A 60 -7.68 -2.23 -11.49
C GLY A 60 -8.50 -0.95 -11.28
N ILE A 61 -9.83 -1.05 -11.43
CA ILE A 61 -10.76 0.05 -11.16
C ILE A 61 -10.73 0.44 -9.69
N ILE A 62 -10.78 -0.53 -8.77
CA ILE A 62 -10.76 -0.28 -7.33
C ILE A 62 -9.45 0.38 -6.88
N TYR A 63 -8.29 -0.06 -7.37
CA TYR A 63 -7.03 0.60 -7.05
C TYR A 63 -6.89 1.98 -7.70
N ASN A 64 -7.39 2.17 -8.92
CA ASN A 64 -7.43 3.49 -9.54
C ASN A 64 -8.31 4.46 -8.73
N LEU A 65 -9.46 3.99 -8.26
CA LEU A 65 -10.36 4.76 -7.41
C LEU A 65 -9.71 5.14 -6.07
N LEU A 66 -9.00 4.20 -5.45
CA LEU A 66 -8.18 4.43 -4.26
C LEU A 66 -7.17 5.56 -4.52
N CYS A 67 -6.41 5.47 -5.62
CA CYS A 67 -5.38 6.46 -5.96
C CYS A 67 -5.96 7.83 -6.30
N LYS A 68 -7.08 7.89 -7.03
CA LYS A 68 -7.77 9.15 -7.37
C LYS A 68 -8.31 9.87 -6.14
N ALA A 69 -8.81 9.11 -5.17
CA ALA A 69 -9.29 9.70 -3.92
C ALA A 69 -8.11 10.24 -3.07
N ALA A 70 -7.00 9.51 -3.00
CA ALA A 70 -5.78 10.00 -2.36
C ALA A 70 -5.25 11.26 -3.06
N TYR A 71 -5.19 11.26 -4.40
CA TYR A 71 -4.84 12.45 -5.20
C TYR A 71 -5.72 13.64 -4.83
N ALA A 72 -7.04 13.49 -4.87
CA ALA A 72 -7.97 14.58 -4.60
C ALA A 72 -7.84 15.12 -3.17
N GLU A 73 -7.56 14.26 -2.18
CA GLU A 73 -7.33 14.70 -0.81
C GLU A 73 -6.00 15.44 -0.67
N LEU A 74 -4.92 14.91 -1.25
CA LEU A 74 -3.59 15.53 -1.20
C LEU A 74 -3.53 16.88 -1.93
N LYS A 75 -4.35 17.09 -2.98
CA LYS A 75 -4.46 18.41 -3.65
C LYS A 75 -5.11 19.49 -2.78
N LYS A 76 -5.77 19.13 -1.67
CA LYS A 76 -6.31 20.12 -0.73
C LYS A 76 -5.23 20.71 0.18
N ALA A 77 -4.10 20.01 0.36
CA ALA A 77 -2.95 20.59 1.02
C ALA A 77 -2.47 21.81 0.22
N ASN A 78 -2.06 22.88 0.92
CA ASN A 78 -1.57 24.09 0.26
C ASN A 78 -0.41 23.75 -0.69
N ILE A 79 -0.45 24.31 -1.90
CA ILE A 79 0.55 24.04 -2.95
C ILE A 79 1.98 24.37 -2.49
N ASP A 80 2.11 25.31 -1.54
CA ASP A 80 3.38 25.78 -1.01
C ASP A 80 3.86 25.03 0.25
N GLU A 81 3.07 24.09 0.77
CA GLU A 81 3.40 23.33 1.98
C GLU A 81 3.76 21.87 1.67
N GLU A 82 4.77 21.33 2.35
CA GLU A 82 5.09 19.91 2.23
C GLU A 82 3.96 19.06 2.81
N VAL A 83 3.57 18.01 2.08
CA VAL A 83 2.57 17.03 2.54
C VAL A 83 3.00 16.41 3.86
N THR A 84 2.15 16.57 4.87
CA THR A 84 2.39 16.11 6.23
C THR A 84 1.94 14.65 6.42
N PRO A 85 2.38 13.99 7.51
CA PRO A 85 1.85 12.68 7.88
C PRO A 85 0.32 12.66 8.10
N ARG A 86 -0.27 13.78 8.54
CA ARG A 86 -1.72 13.89 8.72
C ARG A 86 -2.44 13.92 7.38
N ASP A 87 -1.89 14.61 6.39
CA ASP A 87 -2.45 14.63 5.02
C ASP A 87 -2.46 13.22 4.41
N TRP A 88 -1.41 12.42 4.63
CA TRP A 88 -1.39 11.02 4.23
C TRP A 88 -2.43 10.16 4.96
N SER A 89 -2.69 10.44 6.24
CA SER A 89 -3.74 9.77 7.02
C SER A 89 -5.13 10.10 6.47
N GLU A 90 -5.41 11.37 6.18
CA GLU A 90 -6.68 11.78 5.56
C GLU A 90 -6.83 11.25 4.14
N ALA A 91 -5.75 11.22 3.35
CA ALA A 91 -5.75 10.62 2.02
C ALA A 91 -6.11 9.13 2.07
N LEU A 92 -5.61 8.38 3.06
CA LEU A 92 -5.99 6.98 3.27
C LEU A 92 -7.48 6.83 3.66
N LYS A 93 -8.00 7.71 4.52
CA LYS A 93 -9.42 7.74 4.89
C LYS A 93 -10.30 8.03 3.67
N ALA A 94 -9.94 9.02 2.84
CA ALA A 94 -10.62 9.35 1.60
C ALA A 94 -10.59 8.19 0.59
N SER A 95 -9.43 7.54 0.43
CA SER A 95 -9.25 6.32 -0.35
C SER A 95 -10.21 5.20 0.08
N ILE A 96 -10.28 4.90 1.38
CA ILE A 96 -11.17 3.87 1.94
C ILE A 96 -12.64 4.25 1.71
N ALA A 97 -13.03 5.49 2.00
CA ALA A 97 -14.38 5.96 1.79
C ALA A 97 -14.82 5.83 0.32
N SER A 98 -13.92 6.16 -0.60
CA SER A 98 -14.16 6.01 -2.04
C SER A 98 -14.37 4.54 -2.43
N VAL A 99 -13.47 3.64 -2.01
CA VAL A 99 -13.61 2.20 -2.29
C VAL A 99 -14.90 1.62 -1.69
N ARG A 100 -15.28 2.04 -0.48
CA ARG A 100 -16.56 1.64 0.14
C ARG A 100 -17.76 2.11 -0.70
N LYS A 101 -17.76 3.40 -1.08
CA LYS A 101 -18.87 4.03 -1.81
C LYS A 101 -19.12 3.39 -3.17
N TYR A 102 -18.08 3.19 -3.98
CA TYR A 102 -18.23 2.71 -5.35
C TYR A 102 -17.99 1.20 -5.51
N GLY A 103 -17.29 0.57 -4.56
CA GLY A 103 -17.05 -0.87 -4.53
C GLY A 103 -18.13 -1.66 -3.78
N GLY A 104 -18.97 -1.01 -2.98
CA GLY A 104 -20.07 -1.65 -2.25
C GLY A 104 -19.63 -2.61 -1.13
N ALA A 105 -18.36 -2.56 -0.73
CA ALA A 105 -17.80 -3.39 0.34
C ALA A 105 -17.59 -2.58 1.62
N THR A 106 -17.56 -3.28 2.75
CA THR A 106 -17.22 -2.71 4.06
C THR A 106 -16.36 -3.70 4.85
N GLU A 107 -15.93 -3.32 6.04
CA GLU A 107 -15.24 -4.24 6.97
C GLU A 107 -16.06 -5.52 7.20
N GLY A 108 -15.38 -6.65 7.29
CA GLY A 108 -15.96 -7.99 7.42
C GLY A 108 -16.35 -8.65 6.09
N TYR A 109 -16.29 -7.93 4.96
CA TYR A 109 -16.75 -8.46 3.67
C TYR A 109 -15.72 -9.34 2.95
N ARG A 110 -14.55 -9.56 3.57
CA ARG A 110 -13.44 -10.34 3.04
C ARG A 110 -12.86 -9.70 1.78
N THR A 111 -12.35 -8.49 1.91
CA THR A 111 -11.79 -7.67 0.83
C THR A 111 -10.55 -6.89 1.28
N MET A 112 -9.96 -6.09 0.38
CA MET A 112 -8.86 -5.17 0.74
C MET A 112 -9.16 -4.21 1.89
N LEU A 113 -10.44 -3.91 2.14
CA LEU A 113 -10.86 -3.02 3.21
C LEU A 113 -10.55 -3.60 4.60
N ASP A 114 -10.56 -4.93 4.73
CA ASP A 114 -10.20 -5.62 5.98
C ASP A 114 -8.73 -5.44 6.35
N ALA A 115 -7.88 -5.05 5.39
CA ALA A 115 -6.52 -4.62 5.66
C ALA A 115 -6.44 -3.10 5.90
N LEU A 116 -7.10 -2.31 5.05
CA LEU A 116 -6.89 -0.85 5.03
C LEU A 116 -7.62 -0.10 6.15
N ILE A 117 -8.81 -0.54 6.55
CA ILE A 117 -9.57 0.07 7.65
C ILE A 117 -8.80 0.02 8.97
N PRO A 118 -8.33 -1.15 9.47
CA PRO A 118 -7.56 -1.19 10.71
C PRO A 118 -6.22 -0.46 10.59
N ALA A 119 -5.61 -0.42 9.39
CA ALA A 119 -4.41 0.38 9.16
C ALA A 119 -4.69 1.88 9.34
N SER A 120 -5.79 2.37 8.75
CA SER A 120 -6.19 3.77 8.83
C SER A 120 -6.49 4.20 10.27
N GLN A 121 -7.25 3.39 11.02
CA GLN A 121 -7.58 3.67 12.41
C GLN A 121 -6.32 3.78 13.27
N VAL A 122 -5.42 2.79 13.18
CA VAL A 122 -4.18 2.77 13.96
C VAL A 122 -3.26 3.93 13.58
N LEU A 123 -3.19 4.29 12.29
CA LEU A 123 -2.39 5.44 11.85
C LEU A 123 -2.93 6.75 12.46
N GLU A 124 -4.23 6.99 12.36
CA GLU A 124 -4.89 8.18 12.89
C GLU A 124 -4.76 8.28 14.42
N GLU A 125 -4.99 7.19 15.13
CA GLU A 125 -4.85 7.10 16.59
C GLU A 125 -3.43 7.45 17.04
N ASN A 126 -2.41 6.85 16.41
CA ASN A 126 -1.02 7.06 16.80
C ASN A 126 -0.55 8.49 16.46
N LEU A 127 -0.91 9.02 15.29
CA LEU A 127 -0.59 10.42 14.94
C LEU A 127 -1.29 11.41 15.87
N SER A 128 -2.51 11.13 16.29
CA SER A 128 -3.26 11.96 17.24
C SER A 128 -2.67 11.91 18.65
N ALA A 129 -2.12 10.77 19.05
CA ALA A 129 -1.37 10.59 20.30
C ALA A 129 0.06 11.16 20.27
N GLY A 130 0.49 11.78 19.17
CA GLY A 130 1.82 12.39 19.04
C GLY A 130 2.95 11.37 18.87
N VAL A 131 2.64 10.13 18.49
CA VAL A 131 3.65 9.12 18.15
C VAL A 131 4.41 9.55 16.90
N ASP A 132 5.72 9.29 16.87
CA ASP A 132 6.56 9.55 15.69
C ASP A 132 5.92 8.97 14.41
N PRO A 133 5.80 9.76 13.32
CA PRO A 133 5.11 9.35 12.10
C PRO A 133 5.60 8.04 11.47
N VAL A 134 6.91 7.75 11.54
CA VAL A 134 7.47 6.52 10.95
C VAL A 134 7.15 5.31 11.79
N THR A 135 7.14 5.47 13.11
CA THR A 135 6.65 4.48 14.06
C THR A 135 5.15 4.25 13.87
N ALA A 136 4.34 5.31 13.80
CA ALA A 136 2.89 5.24 13.57
C ALA A 136 2.57 4.48 12.27
N PHE A 137 3.25 4.78 11.16
CA PHE A 137 3.05 4.08 9.88
C PHE A 137 3.53 2.63 9.92
N SER A 138 4.59 2.33 10.69
CA SER A 138 5.06 0.95 10.88
C SER A 138 4.05 0.11 11.67
N VAL A 139 3.44 0.68 12.72
CA VAL A 139 2.42 0.02 13.54
C VAL A 139 1.13 -0.15 12.75
N SER A 140 0.70 0.84 11.96
CA SER A 140 -0.47 0.70 11.08
C SER A 140 -0.26 -0.38 10.01
N ALA A 141 0.96 -0.57 9.51
CA ALA A 141 1.26 -1.66 8.58
C ALA A 141 1.17 -3.06 9.23
N ALA A 142 1.46 -3.16 10.53
CA ALA A 142 1.20 -4.38 11.29
C ALA A 142 -0.31 -4.63 11.45
N ALA A 143 -1.09 -3.58 11.70
CA ALA A 143 -2.55 -3.65 11.74
C ALA A 143 -3.14 -4.10 10.39
N ALA A 144 -2.64 -3.56 9.28
CA ALA A 144 -3.01 -4.00 7.93
C ALA A 144 -2.77 -5.50 7.72
N THR A 145 -1.60 -5.99 8.16
CA THR A 145 -1.25 -7.41 8.05
C THR A 145 -2.14 -8.28 8.93
N LYS A 146 -2.49 -7.82 10.13
CA LYS A 146 -3.39 -8.54 11.05
C LYS A 146 -4.80 -8.62 10.48
N GLY A 147 -5.34 -7.51 9.99
CA GLY A 147 -6.65 -7.44 9.35
C GLY A 147 -6.74 -8.28 8.08
N ALA A 148 -5.71 -8.25 7.25
CA ALA A 148 -5.64 -9.13 6.08
C ALA A 148 -5.68 -10.62 6.46
N LYS A 149 -4.97 -11.03 7.52
CA LYS A 149 -4.96 -12.41 8.00
C LYS A 149 -6.28 -12.85 8.62
N SER A 150 -7.00 -11.95 9.31
CA SER A 150 -8.28 -12.31 9.95
C SER A 150 -9.38 -12.65 8.95
N THR A 151 -9.24 -12.23 7.69
CA THR A 151 -10.18 -12.55 6.60
C THR A 151 -10.43 -14.05 6.42
N ILE A 152 -9.50 -14.92 6.82
CA ILE A 152 -9.69 -16.38 6.80
C ILE A 152 -10.93 -16.84 7.60
N GLN A 153 -11.31 -16.07 8.64
CA GLN A 153 -12.47 -16.32 9.50
C GLN A 153 -13.74 -15.58 9.04
N MET A 154 -13.70 -14.91 7.88
CA MET A 154 -14.81 -14.10 7.38
C MET A 154 -15.54 -14.79 6.23
N GLN A 155 -16.86 -14.59 6.17
CA GLN A 155 -17.66 -14.96 5.02
C GLN A 155 -17.52 -13.88 3.93
N ALA A 156 -17.24 -14.28 2.70
CA ALA A 156 -17.16 -13.35 1.59
C ALA A 156 -18.55 -12.82 1.21
N GLN A 157 -18.68 -11.49 1.22
CA GLN A 157 -19.91 -10.78 0.84
C GLN A 157 -19.72 -9.93 -0.43
N ALA A 158 -18.47 -9.76 -0.89
CA ALA A 158 -18.15 -8.97 -2.07
C ALA A 158 -16.96 -9.55 -2.86
N GLY A 159 -16.82 -9.09 -4.10
CA GLY A 159 -15.72 -9.47 -4.99
C GLY A 159 -15.80 -10.94 -5.44
N ARG A 160 -14.72 -11.43 -6.06
CA ARG A 160 -14.69 -12.80 -6.59
C ARG A 160 -14.69 -13.89 -5.51
N SER A 161 -14.29 -13.52 -4.29
CA SER A 161 -14.32 -14.42 -3.14
C SER A 161 -15.75 -14.84 -2.79
N SER A 162 -16.78 -14.04 -3.10
CA SER A 162 -18.19 -14.43 -2.82
C SER A 162 -18.72 -15.53 -3.72
N TYR A 163 -18.00 -15.90 -4.80
CA TYR A 163 -18.37 -17.01 -5.68
C TYR A 163 -17.76 -18.35 -5.25
N VAL A 164 -16.89 -18.34 -4.24
CA VAL A 164 -16.16 -19.51 -3.76
C VAL A 164 -16.86 -20.08 -2.53
N SER A 165 -16.90 -21.42 -2.42
CA SER A 165 -17.51 -22.08 -1.27
C SER A 165 -16.80 -21.72 0.04
N ALA A 166 -17.57 -21.64 1.13
CA ALA A 166 -17.05 -21.29 2.45
C ALA A 166 -15.94 -22.24 2.93
N GLU A 167 -16.04 -23.54 2.60
CA GLU A 167 -15.02 -24.54 2.93
C GLU A 167 -13.65 -24.21 2.32
N ASN A 168 -13.63 -23.81 1.04
CA ASN A 168 -12.39 -23.42 0.37
C ASN A 168 -11.82 -22.13 0.96
N LEU A 169 -12.69 -21.15 1.28
CA LEU A 169 -12.29 -19.87 1.85
C LEU A 169 -11.76 -19.97 3.28
N ALA A 170 -12.16 -20.99 4.05
CA ALA A 170 -11.74 -21.18 5.44
C ALA A 170 -10.26 -21.56 5.60
N THR A 171 -9.58 -21.91 4.50
CA THR A 171 -8.18 -22.37 4.52
C THR A 171 -7.16 -21.29 4.15
N VAL A 172 -7.61 -20.18 3.56
CA VAL A 172 -6.75 -19.13 3.04
C VAL A 172 -7.29 -17.75 3.39
N PRO A 173 -6.46 -16.73 3.65
CA PRO A 173 -6.91 -15.34 3.70
C PRO A 173 -7.36 -14.81 2.33
N ASP A 174 -8.10 -13.71 2.31
CA ASP A 174 -8.48 -13.02 1.07
C ASP A 174 -7.24 -12.50 0.33
N PRO A 175 -7.07 -12.83 -0.96
CA PRO A 175 -5.91 -12.38 -1.73
C PRO A 175 -5.88 -10.86 -1.92
N GLY A 176 -7.04 -10.20 -2.00
CA GLY A 176 -7.12 -8.74 -2.11
C GLY A 176 -6.64 -8.04 -0.83
N ALA A 177 -7.07 -8.53 0.34
CA ALA A 177 -6.59 -8.08 1.65
C ALA A 177 -5.10 -8.32 1.84
N MET A 178 -4.60 -9.50 1.48
CA MET A 178 -3.19 -9.83 1.57
C MET A 178 -2.33 -8.95 0.65
N ALA A 179 -2.77 -8.72 -0.60
CA ALA A 179 -2.11 -7.80 -1.51
C ALA A 179 -2.06 -6.38 -0.94
N ALA A 180 -3.17 -5.93 -0.34
CA ALA A 180 -3.27 -4.62 0.29
C ALA A 180 -2.26 -4.43 1.43
N ALA A 181 -2.20 -5.41 2.34
CA ALA A 181 -1.24 -5.43 3.42
C ALA A 181 0.23 -5.47 2.93
N VAL A 182 0.50 -6.16 1.82
CA VAL A 182 1.86 -6.27 1.26
C VAL A 182 2.37 -4.93 0.76
N TRP A 183 1.62 -4.22 -0.10
CA TRP A 183 2.10 -2.93 -0.61
C TRP A 183 2.11 -1.86 0.47
N TYR A 184 1.15 -1.88 1.40
CA TYR A 184 1.12 -0.91 2.51
C TYR A 184 2.33 -1.09 3.43
N ARG A 185 2.70 -2.35 3.75
CA ARG A 185 3.92 -2.66 4.48
C ARG A 185 5.19 -2.31 3.71
N ALA A 186 5.19 -2.47 2.38
CA ALA A 186 6.32 -2.06 1.54
C ALA A 186 6.54 -0.54 1.61
N ALA A 187 5.46 0.24 1.54
CA ALA A 187 5.50 1.69 1.70
C ALA A 187 6.04 2.11 3.07
N ALA A 188 5.54 1.52 4.17
CA ALA A 188 6.04 1.80 5.52
C ALA A 188 7.54 1.49 5.66
N ARG A 189 8.00 0.37 5.09
CA ARG A 189 9.43 0.01 5.08
C ARG A 189 10.27 1.01 4.27
N ALA A 190 9.77 1.50 3.15
CA ALA A 190 10.47 2.47 2.31
C ALA A 190 10.68 3.80 3.06
N VAL A 191 9.63 4.29 3.75
CA VAL A 191 9.70 5.51 4.58
C VAL A 191 10.73 5.33 5.70
N ARG A 192 10.70 4.21 6.42
CA ARG A 192 11.67 3.91 7.47
C ARG A 192 13.11 3.85 6.96
N LYS A 193 13.34 3.22 5.80
CA LYS A 193 14.68 3.18 5.17
C LYS A 193 15.18 4.58 4.80
N LYS A 194 14.31 5.47 4.31
CA LYS A 194 14.67 6.87 4.00
C LYS A 194 15.07 7.64 5.26
N GLN A 195 14.41 7.43 6.40
CA GLN A 195 14.86 7.99 7.68
C GLN A 195 16.23 7.46 8.10
N HIS A 196 16.50 6.15 7.95
CA HIS A 196 17.82 5.56 8.20
C HIS A 196 18.89 5.92 7.17
N LEU A 197 18.55 6.63 6.09
CA LEU A 197 19.50 7.26 5.16
C LEU A 197 19.73 8.75 5.47
N LYS A 198 19.00 9.33 6.43
CA LYS A 198 19.31 10.62 7.06
C LYS A 198 20.24 10.57 8.31
N PRO A 199 21.08 9.54 8.61
CA PRO A 199 21.87 9.54 9.83
C PRO A 199 23.25 10.15 9.58
N TYR A 200 23.37 11.16 8.72
CA TYR A 200 24.44 12.15 8.82
C TYR A 200 23.87 13.45 8.32
N GLY A 201 23.76 14.41 9.24
CA GLY A 201 23.46 15.79 8.91
C GLY A 201 24.44 16.31 7.87
N MET A 202 24.05 17.43 7.31
CA MET A 202 24.73 18.26 6.33
C MET A 202 26.08 18.83 6.83
N VAL A 203 26.93 17.99 7.44
CA VAL A 203 28.23 18.31 8.04
C VAL A 203 29.20 17.12 7.85
N ARG A 204 29.60 16.87 6.60
CA ARG A 204 30.90 16.29 6.16
C ARG A 204 30.79 15.73 4.73
N LEU A 205 30.69 16.62 3.75
CA LEU A 205 31.14 16.31 2.39
C LEU A 205 32.02 17.41 1.79
N VAL A 206 32.54 18.32 2.63
CA VAL A 206 33.53 19.35 2.23
C VAL A 206 34.92 19.04 2.82
N ALA A 207 35.04 18.06 3.73
CA ALA A 207 36.30 17.74 4.41
C ALA A 207 37.11 16.57 3.79
N PHE A 208 36.81 16.15 2.55
CA PHE A 208 37.57 15.09 1.87
C PHE A 208 38.19 15.52 0.52
N PHE A 209 38.08 16.80 0.16
CA PHE A 209 38.75 17.38 -1.02
C PHE A 209 39.73 18.52 -0.69
N TYR A 210 39.95 18.83 0.59
CA TYR A 210 40.91 19.85 1.04
C TYR A 210 41.64 19.42 2.33
N ALA A 211 42.22 18.22 2.34
CA ALA A 211 43.28 17.83 3.26
C ALA A 211 44.30 16.96 2.53
#